data_AF-A0A9E2R2B2-F1
#
_entry.id   AF-A0A9E2R2B2-F1
#
_cell.length_a   1.000
_cell.length_b   1.000
_cell.length_c   1.000
_cell.angle_alpha   90.00
_cell.angle_beta   90.00
_cell.angle_gamma   90.00
#
_symmetry.space_group_name_H-M   'P 1'
#
loop_
_entity.id
_entity.type
_entity.pdbx_description
1 polymer ?
#
loop_
_entity_poly.entity_id
_entity_poly.type
_entity_poly.pdbx_seq_one_letter_code
_entity_poly.pdbx_strand_id
1 'polypeptide(L)'
;MLYQWLCLGGVMLLCGLLFWLRTRIRYRITHGYLKVQLLGLTVRRVRLTDIERISKRRAGWAENWWSTWRPFRRTLIVRRMRGLRKDFVITPRYRYEFKAKLEAAVQRAKAAEVSKPGPAAATSPAANASAGNISTIVP
;
A
#
# COMPACT_ATOMS: atom_id res chain seq x y z
N MET A 1 11.68 46.93 12.92
CA MET A 1 10.26 46.51 12.86
C MET A 1 9.81 45.97 11.49
N LEU A 2 10.26 46.53 10.36
CA LEU A 2 9.87 46.07 9.01
C LEU A 2 10.17 44.58 8.72
N TYR A 3 11.34 44.10 9.14
CA TYR A 3 11.76 42.69 8.97
C TYR A 3 10.88 41.68 9.71
N GLN A 4 10.29 42.07 10.84
CA GLN A 4 9.42 41.19 11.61
C GLN A 4 8.08 40.96 10.92
N TRP A 5 7.54 41.99 10.26
CA TRP A 5 6.36 41.89 9.40
C TRP A 5 6.64 41.08 8.13
N LEU A 6 7.84 41.23 7.53
CA LEU A 6 8.28 40.40 6.40
C LEU A 6 8.41 38.92 6.78
N CYS A 7 8.99 38.60 7.94
CA CYS A 7 9.08 37.23 8.45
C CYS A 7 7.69 36.65 8.76
N LEU A 8 6.84 37.40 9.46
CA LEU A 8 5.47 36.95 9.78
C LEU A 8 4.63 36.76 8.51
N GLY A 9 4.72 37.68 7.55
CA GLY A 9 4.08 37.58 6.25
C GLY A 9 4.56 36.34 5.49
N GLY A 10 5.87 36.12 5.41
CA GLY A 10 6.47 34.96 4.76
C GLY A 10 6.05 33.64 5.40
N VAL A 11 6.04 33.56 6.74
CA VAL A 11 5.57 32.38 7.48
C VAL A 11 4.09 32.13 7.22
N MET A 12 3.25 33.18 7.22
CA MET A 12 1.83 33.02 6.93
C MET A 12 1.58 32.55 5.50
N LEU A 13 2.33 33.08 4.53
CA LEU A 13 2.28 32.67 3.12
C LEU A 13 2.74 31.22 2.96
N LEU A 14 3.81 30.82 3.64
CA LEU A 14 4.30 29.44 3.65
C LEU A 14 3.28 28.49 4.29
N CYS A 15 2.70 28.86 5.44
CA CYS A 15 1.64 28.09 6.09
C CYS A 15 0.41 27.96 5.18
N GLY A 16 0.00 29.04 4.52
CA GLY A 16 -1.10 29.05 3.56
C GLY A 16 -0.82 28.17 2.33
N LEU A 17 0.40 28.22 1.79
CA LEU A 17 0.83 27.37 0.68
C LEU A 17 0.86 25.89 1.08
N LEU A 18 1.42 25.56 2.24
CA LEU A 18 1.42 24.20 2.78
C LEU A 18 0.00 23.69 3.03
N PHE A 19 -0.88 24.57 3.53
CA PHE A 19 -2.30 24.28 3.74
C PHE A 19 -2.98 23.98 2.40
N TRP A 20 -2.81 24.84 1.41
CA TRP A 20 -3.36 24.65 0.08
C TRP A 20 -2.82 23.38 -0.57
N LEU A 21 -1.52 23.13 -0.47
CA LEU A 21 -0.88 21.92 -0.99
C LEU A 21 -1.48 20.65 -0.37
N ARG A 22 -1.72 20.67 0.96
CA ARG A 22 -2.33 19.54 1.67
C ARG A 22 -3.78 19.26 1.24
N THR A 23 -4.54 20.27 0.82
CA THR A 23 -5.89 20.07 0.26
C THR A 23 -5.88 19.44 -1.14
N ARG A 24 -4.73 19.45 -1.85
CA ARG A 24 -4.57 18.92 -3.21
C ARG A 24 -4.11 17.45 -3.24
N ILE A 25 -4.24 16.71 -2.13
CA ILE A 25 -3.93 15.27 -2.10
C ILE A 25 -4.96 14.50 -2.93
N ARG A 26 -4.47 13.72 -3.89
CA ARG A 26 -5.25 12.81 -4.74
C ARG A 26 -4.83 11.36 -4.47
N TYR A 27 -5.80 10.48 -4.36
CA TYR A 27 -5.56 9.04 -4.22
C TYR A 27 -5.91 8.34 -5.53
N ARG A 28 -4.95 7.64 -6.13
CA ARG A 28 -5.19 6.83 -7.33
C ARG A 28 -4.90 5.36 -7.06
N ILE A 29 -5.87 4.51 -7.38
CA ILE A 29 -5.73 3.07 -7.40
C ILE A 29 -5.27 2.68 -8.81
N THR A 30 -4.10 2.05 -8.94
CA THR A 30 -3.58 1.48 -10.19
C THR A 30 -3.62 -0.06 -10.09
N HIS A 31 -3.41 -0.78 -11.20
CA HIS A 31 -3.49 -2.25 -11.29
C HIS A 31 -2.74 -3.06 -10.21
N GLY A 32 -1.65 -2.53 -9.63
CA GLY A 32 -0.91 -3.19 -8.54
C GLY A 32 -0.44 -2.26 -7.42
N TYR A 33 -0.71 -0.96 -7.54
CA TYR A 33 -0.25 0.04 -6.57
C TYR A 33 -1.33 1.06 -6.22
N LEU A 34 -1.51 1.31 -4.93
CA LEU A 34 -2.20 2.47 -4.39
C LEU A 34 -1.18 3.62 -4.33
N LYS A 35 -1.40 4.65 -5.14
CA LYS A 35 -0.55 5.83 -5.22
C LYS A 35 -1.21 6.98 -4.45
N VAL A 36 -0.45 7.56 -3.51
CA VAL A 36 -0.79 8.84 -2.89
C VAL A 36 -0.07 9.91 -3.68
N GLN A 37 -0.84 10.76 -4.37
CA GLN A 37 -0.33 11.87 -5.16
C GLN A 37 -0.61 13.19 -4.44
N LEU A 38 0.38 14.06 -4.40
CA LEU A 38 0.27 15.44 -3.93
C LEU A 38 0.58 16.33 -5.12
N LEU A 39 -0.41 17.10 -5.59
CA LEU A 39 -0.24 18.02 -6.74
C LEU A 39 0.33 17.34 -8.02
N GLY A 40 0.06 16.04 -8.22
CA GLY A 40 0.61 15.25 -9.34
C GLY A 40 1.92 14.52 -9.01
N LEU A 41 2.64 14.94 -7.97
CA LEU A 41 3.82 14.23 -7.47
C LEU A 41 3.39 12.97 -6.70
N THR A 42 3.93 11.82 -7.07
CA THR A 42 3.63 10.57 -6.35
C THR A 42 4.48 10.50 -5.08
N VAL A 43 3.91 10.94 -3.96
CA VAL A 43 4.60 10.97 -2.66
C VAL A 43 4.86 9.56 -2.14
N ARG A 44 3.89 8.65 -2.32
CA ARG A 44 4.05 7.27 -1.86
C ARG A 44 3.30 6.26 -2.70
N ARG A 45 3.92 5.08 -2.86
CA ARG A 45 3.36 3.92 -3.54
C ARG A 45 3.20 2.78 -2.53
N VAL A 46 2.01 2.22 -2.45
CA VAL A 46 1.64 1.08 -1.60
C VAL A 46 1.25 -0.08 -2.51
N ARG A 47 1.90 -1.24 -2.40
CA ARG A 47 1.53 -2.43 -3.17
C ARG A 47 0.17 -2.95 -2.71
N LEU A 48 -0.69 -3.37 -3.63
CA LEU A 48 -2.01 -3.93 -3.27
C LEU A 48 -1.92 -5.31 -2.64
N THR A 49 -0.93 -6.12 -3.04
CA THR A 49 -0.71 -7.47 -2.50
C THR A 49 -0.29 -7.45 -1.03
N ASP A 50 0.38 -6.38 -0.64
CA ASP A 50 0.78 -6.08 0.73
C ASP A 50 -0.39 -5.61 1.61
N ILE A 51 -1.60 -5.42 1.05
CA ILE A 51 -2.77 -5.02 1.84
C ILE A 51 -3.41 -6.28 2.46
N GLU A 52 -3.38 -6.34 3.79
CA GLU A 52 -3.96 -7.43 4.58
C GLU A 52 -5.47 -7.22 4.72
N ARG A 53 -5.88 -6.07 5.27
CA ARG A 53 -7.27 -5.79 5.62
C ARG A 53 -7.60 -4.30 5.54
N ILE A 54 -8.83 -3.97 5.17
CA ILE A 54 -9.34 -2.59 5.18
C ILE A 54 -10.32 -2.45 6.34
N SER A 55 -9.97 -1.64 7.33
CA SER A 55 -10.75 -1.43 8.55
C SER A 55 -11.32 -0.01 8.64
N LYS A 56 -12.39 0.11 9.43
CA LYS A 56 -13.03 1.37 9.79
C LYS A 56 -12.52 1.91 11.14
N ARG A 57 -12.03 1.03 12.02
CA ARG A 57 -11.54 1.39 13.37
C ARG A 57 -10.02 1.47 13.38
N ARG A 58 -9.49 2.51 14.04
CA ARG A 58 -8.06 2.72 14.26
C ARG A 58 -7.55 1.66 15.22
N ALA A 59 -6.58 0.86 14.80
CA ALA A 59 -5.96 -0.17 15.61
C ALA A 59 -4.48 0.16 15.81
N GLY A 60 -4.19 1.19 16.63
CA GLY A 60 -2.83 1.51 17.06
C GLY A 60 -2.08 2.53 16.20
N TRP A 61 -0.78 2.31 16.02
CA TRP A 61 0.16 3.22 15.36
C TRP A 61 -0.04 3.21 13.84
N ALA A 62 -0.68 4.28 13.37
CA ALA A 62 -1.10 4.40 11.98
C ALA A 62 -0.49 5.64 11.33
N GLU A 63 -0.04 5.47 10.10
CA GLU A 63 0.58 6.53 9.31
C GLU A 63 -0.51 7.40 8.68
N ASN A 64 -0.58 8.65 9.14
CA ASN A 64 -1.71 9.54 8.88
C ASN A 64 -1.52 10.38 7.62
N TRP A 65 -2.16 9.98 6.52
CA TRP A 65 -2.24 10.74 5.27
C TRP A 65 -3.56 11.47 5.15
N TRP A 66 -3.83 12.37 6.10
CA TRP A 66 -5.05 13.17 6.11
C TRP A 66 -5.04 14.22 5.01
N SER A 67 -6.00 14.14 4.09
CA SER A 67 -6.27 15.22 3.14
C SER A 67 -7.12 16.33 3.74
N THR A 68 -7.67 16.14 4.95
CA THR A 68 -8.67 17.03 5.54
C THR A 68 -8.46 17.13 7.05
N TRP A 69 -8.72 18.32 7.62
CA TRP A 69 -8.58 18.61 9.05
C TRP A 69 -9.64 17.94 9.95
N ARG A 70 -10.79 17.52 9.40
CA ARG A 70 -11.80 16.72 10.11
C ARG A 70 -11.95 15.33 9.49
N PRO A 71 -10.98 14.43 9.68
CA PRO A 71 -11.02 13.09 9.10
C PRO A 71 -12.02 12.17 9.81
N PHE A 72 -12.44 12.48 11.04
CA PHE A 72 -13.16 11.58 11.97
C PHE A 72 -14.27 10.69 11.37
N ARG A 73 -15.08 11.20 10.42
CA ARG A 73 -16.15 10.39 9.77
C ARG A 73 -15.75 9.74 8.44
N ARG A 74 -14.67 10.21 7.80
CA ARG A 74 -14.25 9.84 6.44
C ARG A 74 -12.95 9.03 6.38
N THR A 75 -12.46 8.61 7.54
CA THR A 75 -11.24 7.82 7.64
C THR A 75 -11.43 6.41 7.11
N LEU A 76 -10.53 5.99 6.22
CA LEU A 76 -10.36 4.61 5.80
C LEU A 76 -8.95 4.16 6.20
N ILE A 77 -8.87 3.03 6.90
CA ILE A 77 -7.60 2.49 7.36
C ILE A 77 -7.29 1.25 6.53
N VAL A 78 -6.14 1.28 5.88
CA VAL A 78 -5.60 0.19 5.08
C VAL A 78 -4.48 -0.43 5.90
N ARG A 79 -4.69 -1.65 6.37
CA ARG A 79 -3.68 -2.42 7.10
C ARG A 79 -2.82 -3.19 6.12
N ARG A 80 -1.50 -3.07 6.29
CA ARG A 80 -0.46 -3.66 5.46
C ARG A 80 0.16 -4.85 6.19
N MET A 81 0.56 -5.84 5.42
CA MET A 81 1.12 -7.09 5.89
C MET A 81 2.60 -6.94 6.26
N ARG A 82 3.37 -6.11 5.53
CA ARG A 82 4.81 -5.90 5.75
C ARG A 82 5.16 -4.47 6.21
N GLY A 83 6.12 -4.39 7.15
CA GLY A 83 6.73 -3.15 7.63
C GLY A 83 6.39 -2.78 9.08
N LEU A 84 7.15 -1.83 9.67
CA LEU A 84 6.94 -1.35 11.04
C LEU A 84 5.68 -0.49 11.19
N ARG A 85 5.23 0.18 10.12
CA ARG A 85 3.99 0.97 10.08
C ARG A 85 2.92 0.21 9.30
N LYS A 86 2.21 -0.66 10.01
CA LYS A 86 1.22 -1.58 9.43
C LYS A 86 -0.06 -0.83 9.03
N ASP A 87 -0.48 0.15 9.81
CA ASP A 87 -1.72 0.86 9.53
C ASP A 87 -1.47 2.11 8.70
N PHE A 88 -2.22 2.25 7.60
CA PHE A 88 -2.15 3.39 6.69
C PHE A 88 -3.50 4.09 6.63
N VAL A 89 -3.54 5.36 7.05
CA VAL A 89 -4.80 6.10 7.16
C VAL A 89 -4.95 7.05 5.99
N ILE A 90 -6.00 6.84 5.19
CA ILE A 90 -6.36 7.72 4.07
C ILE A 90 -7.75 8.32 4.28
N THR A 91 -7.98 9.50 3.71
CA THR A 91 -9.26 10.21 3.80
C THR A 91 -9.79 10.47 2.39
N PRO A 92 -10.27 9.42 1.68
CA PRO A 92 -10.83 9.59 0.35
C PRO A 92 -12.14 10.41 0.40
N ARG A 93 -12.40 11.21 -0.63
CA ARG A 93 -13.61 12.05 -0.75
C ARG A 93 -14.90 11.21 -0.74
N TYR A 94 -14.88 10.05 -1.41
CA TYR A 94 -15.98 9.07 -1.44
C TYR A 94 -15.58 7.78 -0.73
N ARG A 95 -15.85 7.69 0.57
CA ARG A 95 -15.38 6.58 1.43
C ARG A 95 -15.83 5.20 0.95
N TYR A 96 -17.11 5.04 0.65
CA TYR A 96 -17.69 3.73 0.34
C TYR A 96 -17.29 3.23 -1.05
N GLU A 97 -17.39 4.11 -2.05
CA GLU A 97 -16.93 3.78 -3.40
C GLU A 97 -15.44 3.48 -3.44
N PHE A 98 -14.63 4.27 -2.74
CA PHE A 98 -13.19 4.06 -2.71
C PHE A 98 -12.84 2.74 -2.02
N LYS A 99 -13.51 2.41 -0.91
CA LYS A 99 -13.34 1.13 -0.22
C LYS A 99 -13.67 -0.04 -1.13
N ALA A 100 -14.83 -0.02 -1.79
CA ALA A 100 -15.25 -1.09 -2.70
C ALA A 100 -14.28 -1.25 -3.87
N LYS A 101 -13.88 -0.14 -4.51
CA LYS A 101 -12.87 -0.14 -5.58
C LYS A 101 -11.53 -0.69 -5.12
N LEU A 102 -11.10 -0.35 -3.90
CA LEU A 102 -9.85 -0.84 -3.33
C LEU A 102 -9.92 -2.33 -3.00
N GLU A 103 -11.02 -2.80 -2.38
CA GLU A 103 -11.22 -4.22 -2.09
C GLU A 103 -11.22 -5.06 -3.38
N ALA A 104 -11.96 -4.63 -4.40
CA ALA A 104 -11.97 -5.30 -5.71
C ALA A 104 -10.58 -5.34 -6.36
N ALA A 105 -9.83 -4.23 -6.30
CA ALA A 105 -8.48 -4.18 -6.84
C ALA A 105 -7.50 -5.07 -6.06
N VAL A 106 -7.62 -5.16 -4.73
CA VAL A 106 -6.79 -6.03 -3.89
C VAL A 106 -7.07 -7.50 -4.20
N GLN A 107 -8.33 -7.89 -4.32
CA GLN A 107 -8.71 -9.25 -4.71
C GLN A 107 -8.15 -9.61 -6.08
N ARG A 108 -8.28 -8.73 -7.07
CA ARG A 108 -7.70 -8.94 -8.42
C ARG A 108 -6.19 -9.08 -8.37
N ALA A 109 -5.50 -8.24 -7.60
CA ALA A 109 -4.05 -8.30 -7.46
C ALA A 109 -3.58 -9.61 -6.79
N LYS A 110 -4.30 -10.09 -5.78
CA LYS A 110 -4.01 -11.37 -5.12
C LYS A 110 -4.29 -12.56 -6.05
N ALA A 111 -5.42 -12.54 -6.76
CA ALA A 111 -5.75 -13.58 -7.75
C ALA A 111 -4.71 -13.65 -8.87
N ALA A 112 -4.23 -12.48 -9.34
CA ALA A 112 -3.20 -12.41 -10.37
C ALA A 112 -1.83 -12.96 -9.91
N GLU A 113 -1.48 -12.82 -8.62
CA GLU A 113 -0.29 -13.48 -8.07
C GLU A 113 -0.44 -14.99 -7.99
N VAL A 114 -1.63 -15.49 -7.62
CA VAL A 114 -1.90 -16.95 -7.58
C VAL A 114 -1.85 -17.56 -8.99
N SER A 115 -2.32 -16.83 -10.01
CA SER A 115 -2.27 -17.30 -11.41
C SER A 115 -0.90 -17.19 -12.06
N LYS A 116 0.03 -16.41 -11.50
CA LYS A 116 1.38 -16.34 -12.03
C LYS A 116 2.10 -17.60 -11.59
N PRO A 117 2.55 -18.49 -12.49
CA PRO A 117 3.38 -19.62 -12.09
C PRO A 117 4.66 -19.03 -11.49
N GLY A 118 4.75 -19.04 -10.17
CA GLY A 118 5.98 -18.67 -9.48
C GLY A 118 7.09 -19.65 -9.89
N PRO A 119 8.35 -19.22 -9.97
CA PRO A 119 9.49 -20.07 -10.35
C PRO A 119 9.79 -21.22 -9.35
N ALA A 120 8.91 -21.47 -8.37
CA ALA A 120 9.06 -22.50 -7.35
C ALA A 120 8.65 -23.91 -7.81
N ALA A 121 8.20 -24.10 -9.06
CA ALA A 121 7.87 -25.41 -9.62
C ALA A 121 8.97 -25.99 -10.54
N ALA A 122 10.21 -25.49 -10.46
CA ALA A 122 11.37 -26.04 -11.18
C ALA A 122 12.19 -27.03 -10.34
N THR A 123 11.62 -27.63 -9.30
CA THR A 123 12.26 -28.76 -8.60
C THR A 123 11.20 -29.80 -8.29
N SER A 124 10.78 -30.50 -9.34
CA SER A 124 10.16 -31.83 -9.23
C SER A 124 11.28 -32.89 -9.19
N PRO A 125 11.05 -34.04 -8.54
CA PRO A 125 12.06 -34.86 -7.88
C PRO A 125 12.69 -35.86 -8.86
N ALA A 126 14.00 -35.75 -9.05
CA ALA A 126 14.79 -36.75 -9.75
C ALA A 126 15.92 -37.21 -8.83
N ALA A 127 15.63 -38.16 -7.93
CA ALA A 127 16.62 -39.07 -7.33
C ALA A 127 15.95 -39.93 -6.25
N ASN A 128 15.14 -40.91 -6.65
CA ASN A 128 15.05 -42.14 -5.85
C ASN A 128 14.74 -43.32 -6.77
N ALA A 129 15.68 -43.61 -7.67
CA ALA A 129 15.81 -44.93 -8.27
C ALA A 129 16.76 -45.72 -7.37
N SER A 130 16.14 -46.50 -6.49
CA SER A 130 16.77 -47.40 -5.54
C SER A 130 17.77 -48.31 -6.22
N ALA A 131 18.91 -48.46 -5.56
CA ALA A 131 19.86 -49.54 -5.72
C ALA A 131 19.17 -50.91 -5.79
N GLY A 132 19.64 -51.74 -6.73
CA GLY A 132 19.27 -53.13 -6.91
C GLY A 132 20.43 -53.88 -7.55
N ASN A 133 21.49 -54.05 -6.77
CA ASN A 133 22.67 -54.85 -7.03
C ASN A 133 22.31 -56.34 -7.14
N ILE A 134 22.54 -56.98 -8.29
CA ILE A 134 22.68 -58.44 -8.40
C ILE A 134 23.80 -58.76 -9.41
N SER A 135 25.02 -58.86 -8.89
CA SER A 135 26.05 -59.74 -9.44
C SER A 135 25.87 -61.13 -8.81
N THR A 136 25.79 -62.21 -9.60
CA THR A 136 26.15 -63.62 -9.27
C THR A 136 25.91 -64.46 -10.55
N ILE A 137 26.94 -64.76 -11.35
CA ILE A 137 27.75 -65.99 -11.39
C ILE A 137 27.11 -67.15 -12.20
N VAL A 138 27.89 -67.52 -13.24
CA VAL A 138 27.97 -68.71 -14.13
C VAL A 138 27.78 -70.04 -13.35
N PRO A 139 27.20 -71.10 -13.94
CA PRO A 139 27.92 -72.04 -14.82
C PRO A 139 27.42 -72.11 -16.27
#